data_AF-A0A6B2KSD0-F1
#
_entry.id   AF-A0A6B2KSD0-F1
#
_cell.length_a   1.000
_cell.length_b   1.000
_cell.length_c   1.000
_cell.angle_alpha   90.00
_cell.angle_beta   90.00
_cell.angle_gamma   90.00
#
_symmetry.space_group_name_H-M   'P 1'
#
loop_
_entity.id
_entity.type
_entity.pdbx_description
1 polymer ?
#
loop_
_entity_poly.entity_id
_entity_poly.type
_entity_poly.pdbx_seq_one_letter_code
_entity_poly.pdbx_strand_id
1 'polypeptide(L)'
;MQSKNLLLAMLLSFAVAACGGGGAAGASGPNDSGNASPPTTSTPDGGGSNPETGGTYPDAGGSGESGSGGEEPTPPETLPPMTGNTFVAYAPYAPAVGTTNVSVDLGAHKNTHDFSGNIPFFNPEIGRSDIATINVWNSATGSAEHVMGHSLTDAGVSGRVFKQDGYTAIGVKAGDGIVEEKLRTQVNAFPIPTRKHFEWQMKFKFGGRTTSTPWHMAPVSESPATIWQFKTYGFGPPLLMAVDTDPDNAGKLRLSFAERVNPDLGGNNIALYPGVDPNQEQDVRIEAYLDERTPAQGGRGFFKITVNGKVVFNKQMQTTQTGATSPYNWSIGMYLFANTNPLPYDRFIYFKTARLVELS
;
A
#
# COMPACT_ATOMS: atom_id res chain seq x y z
N MET A 1 -33.96 -27.96 -35.69
CA MET A 1 -33.80 -26.60 -35.13
C MET A 1 -33.29 -26.73 -33.70
N GLN A 2 -31.99 -26.58 -33.53
CA GLN A 2 -31.31 -26.56 -32.24
C GLN A 2 -31.21 -25.11 -31.77
N SER A 3 -31.51 -24.84 -30.50
CA SER A 3 -30.84 -23.76 -29.76
C SER A 3 -30.66 -24.20 -28.31
N LYS A 4 -29.39 -24.36 -27.96
CA LYS A 4 -28.87 -24.62 -26.62
C LYS A 4 -28.70 -23.26 -25.93
N ASN A 5 -29.26 -23.08 -24.74
CA ASN A 5 -28.85 -22.00 -23.83
C ASN A 5 -27.78 -22.56 -22.90
N LEU A 6 -26.52 -22.31 -23.26
CA LEU A 6 -25.35 -22.55 -22.42
C LEU A 6 -25.05 -21.22 -21.70
N LEU A 7 -25.29 -21.17 -20.39
CA LEU A 7 -24.85 -20.05 -19.55
C LEU A 7 -23.34 -20.19 -19.36
N LEU A 8 -22.59 -19.33 -20.02
CA LEU A 8 -21.12 -19.32 -20.04
C LEU A 8 -20.61 -18.63 -18.77
N ALA A 9 -20.04 -19.39 -17.84
CA ALA A 9 -19.21 -18.85 -16.77
C ALA A 9 -17.88 -18.38 -17.39
N MET A 10 -17.70 -17.06 -17.55
CA MET A 10 -16.41 -16.47 -17.90
C MET A 10 -15.47 -16.54 -16.69
N LEU A 11 -14.58 -17.53 -16.67
CA LEU A 11 -13.33 -17.43 -15.92
C LEU A 11 -12.43 -16.40 -16.62
N LEU A 12 -12.26 -15.22 -16.02
CA LEU A 12 -11.22 -14.28 -16.40
C LEU A 12 -9.88 -14.73 -15.81
N SER A 13 -9.03 -15.34 -16.65
CA SER A 13 -7.62 -15.56 -16.35
C SER A 13 -6.87 -14.24 -16.55
N PHE A 14 -6.38 -13.64 -15.47
CA PHE A 14 -5.59 -12.40 -15.53
C PHE A 14 -4.12 -12.72 -15.80
N ALA A 15 -3.66 -12.58 -17.04
CA ALA A 15 -2.24 -12.47 -17.33
C ALA A 15 -1.76 -11.06 -16.93
N VAL A 16 -1.32 -10.89 -15.68
CA VAL A 16 -0.59 -9.67 -15.28
C VAL A 16 0.80 -9.73 -15.92
N ALA A 17 0.92 -9.26 -17.16
CA ALA A 17 2.21 -8.97 -17.79
C ALA A 17 2.77 -7.66 -17.18
N ALA A 18 3.37 -7.77 -16.00
CA ALA A 18 4.29 -6.76 -15.49
C ALA A 18 5.69 -7.16 -15.98
N CYS A 19 6.12 -6.61 -17.12
CA CYS A 19 7.52 -6.65 -17.54
C CYS A 19 8.35 -5.86 -16.52
N GLY A 20 9.50 -6.44 -16.14
CA GLY A 20 10.42 -5.83 -15.18
C GLY A 20 11.13 -4.63 -15.77
N GLY A 21 10.98 -3.48 -15.12
CA GLY A 21 11.86 -2.32 -15.28
C GLY A 21 12.98 -2.40 -14.27
N GLY A 22 14.08 -3.05 -14.64
CA GLY A 22 15.32 -3.07 -13.86
C GLY A 22 16.19 -1.86 -14.18
N GLY A 23 16.49 -1.03 -13.19
CA GLY A 23 17.51 0.03 -13.26
C GLY A 23 18.67 -0.28 -12.33
N ALA A 24 19.83 -0.62 -12.91
CA ALA A 24 21.07 -0.87 -12.19
C ALA A 24 21.80 0.44 -11.80
N ALA A 25 22.60 0.32 -10.74
CA ALA A 25 23.30 1.36 -9.99
C ALA A 25 24.39 2.15 -10.74
N GLY A 26 24.77 3.31 -10.17
CA GLY A 26 26.01 4.01 -10.50
C GLY A 26 26.48 4.87 -9.32
N ALA A 27 27.53 4.43 -8.64
CA ALA A 27 28.30 5.24 -7.70
C ALA A 27 29.27 6.16 -8.47
N SER A 28 29.31 7.44 -8.12
CA SER A 28 30.45 8.32 -8.43
C SER A 28 30.53 9.42 -7.37
N GLY A 29 31.76 9.65 -6.89
CA GLY A 29 32.12 10.55 -5.79
C GLY A 29 31.98 12.05 -6.08
N PRO A 30 32.61 12.89 -5.22
CA PRO A 30 32.10 14.20 -4.85
C PRO A 30 32.51 15.28 -5.84
N ASN A 31 31.61 16.23 -6.08
CA ASN A 31 32.00 17.54 -6.59
C ASN A 31 31.41 18.64 -5.71
N ASP A 32 32.35 19.33 -5.09
CA ASP A 32 32.31 20.70 -4.61
C ASP A 32 31.54 21.63 -5.55
N SER A 33 30.71 22.50 -4.98
CA SER A 33 30.66 23.93 -5.32
C SER A 33 29.49 24.65 -4.66
N GLY A 34 29.79 25.84 -4.14
CA GLY A 34 28.98 26.99 -4.52
C GLY A 34 27.89 27.41 -3.53
N ASN A 35 28.35 28.01 -2.43
CA ASN A 35 27.65 29.05 -1.67
C ASN A 35 26.90 30.04 -2.59
N ALA A 36 25.57 30.14 -2.47
CA ALA A 36 24.79 31.27 -2.98
C ALA A 36 23.57 31.53 -2.10
N SER A 37 23.59 32.68 -1.41
CA SER A 37 22.51 33.23 -0.60
C SER A 37 21.24 33.53 -1.42
N PRO A 38 20.05 33.51 -0.80
CA PRO A 38 18.78 33.77 -1.47
C PRO A 38 18.51 35.27 -1.63
N PRO A 39 17.79 35.71 -2.68
CA PRO A 39 17.23 37.05 -2.72
C PRO A 39 15.89 37.11 -1.98
N THR A 40 15.78 38.16 -1.17
CA THR A 40 14.59 38.67 -0.47
C THR A 40 13.64 39.40 -1.42
N THR A 41 12.32 39.19 -1.26
CA THR A 41 11.24 40.17 -1.55
C THR A 41 9.94 39.66 -0.90
N SER A 42 9.49 40.27 0.20
CA SER A 42 8.56 41.42 0.30
C SER A 42 7.07 41.02 0.30
N THR A 43 6.47 41.19 1.47
CA THR A 43 5.04 41.21 1.81
C THR A 43 4.24 42.17 0.93
N PRO A 44 2.90 42.00 0.86
CA PRO A 44 2.07 43.02 1.49
C PRO A 44 0.92 42.48 2.36
N ASP A 45 0.69 43.25 3.43
CA ASP A 45 -0.44 43.23 4.35
C ASP A 45 -1.74 43.75 3.73
N GLY A 46 -2.86 43.38 4.38
CA GLY A 46 -4.16 44.05 4.32
C GLY A 46 -5.28 43.10 3.87
N GLY A 47 -6.34 42.82 4.63
CA GLY A 47 -6.90 43.41 5.84
C GLY A 47 -8.43 43.31 5.75
N GLY A 48 -9.09 42.86 6.83
CA GLY A 48 -10.54 42.90 7.03
C GLY A 48 -11.36 41.93 6.17
N SER A 49 -12.47 41.34 6.60
CA SER A 49 -13.38 41.67 7.69
C SER A 49 -14.32 40.48 7.93
N ASN A 50 -14.67 40.27 9.20
CA ASN A 50 -15.75 39.41 9.66
C ASN A 50 -17.11 40.11 9.41
N PRO A 51 -18.21 39.37 9.27
CA PRO A 51 -19.28 39.62 10.22
C PRO A 51 -19.95 38.36 10.77
N GLU A 52 -20.32 38.48 12.04
CA GLU A 52 -21.23 37.62 12.78
C GLU A 52 -22.65 37.62 12.19
N THR A 53 -23.35 36.50 12.36
CA THR A 53 -24.82 36.34 12.54
C THR A 53 -25.03 34.81 12.69
N GLY A 54 -25.62 34.23 13.73
CA GLY A 54 -26.71 34.65 14.59
C GLY A 54 -27.96 33.83 14.23
N GLY A 55 -28.44 32.95 15.13
CA GLY A 55 -29.75 32.29 15.04
C GLY A 55 -29.69 30.75 15.16
N THR A 56 -29.81 30.17 16.36
CA THR A 56 -31.05 29.70 17.05
C THR A 56 -31.61 28.35 16.57
N TYR A 57 -31.50 27.37 17.48
CA TYR A 57 -32.32 26.16 17.54
C TYR A 57 -33.83 26.49 17.63
N PRO A 58 -34.68 25.54 17.23
CA PRO A 58 -35.59 25.02 18.23
C PRO A 58 -35.55 23.49 18.35
N ASP A 59 -35.64 23.09 19.61
CA ASP A 59 -36.00 21.78 20.12
C ASP A 59 -37.51 21.54 19.89
N ALA A 60 -37.87 20.32 19.49
CA ALA A 60 -39.23 19.79 19.63
C ALA A 60 -39.18 18.26 19.52
N GLY A 61 -39.42 17.61 20.65
CA GLY A 61 -39.41 16.16 20.81
C GLY A 61 -40.57 15.43 20.12
N GLY A 62 -40.46 14.10 20.16
CA GLY A 62 -41.49 13.18 19.70
C GLY A 62 -41.13 11.75 20.09
N SER A 63 -41.66 11.33 21.24
CA SER A 63 -41.69 9.95 21.75
C SER A 63 -42.39 8.98 20.80
N GLY A 64 -41.82 7.78 20.64
CA GLY A 64 -42.48 6.66 19.98
C GLY A 64 -41.75 5.34 20.24
N GLU A 65 -42.12 4.67 21.33
CA GLU A 65 -41.86 3.24 21.51
C GLU A 65 -42.69 2.43 20.52
N SER A 66 -42.04 1.57 19.74
CA SER A 66 -42.65 0.34 19.22
C SER A 66 -41.55 -0.68 18.97
N GLY A 67 -41.47 -1.68 19.84
CA GLY A 67 -40.63 -2.85 19.64
C GLY A 67 -41.18 -3.75 18.54
N SER A 68 -40.28 -4.30 17.73
CA SER A 68 -40.51 -5.50 16.93
C SER A 68 -39.14 -6.13 16.68
N GLY A 69 -38.92 -7.31 17.25
CA GLY A 69 -37.69 -8.06 17.14
C GLY A 69 -37.33 -8.39 15.69
N GLY A 70 -36.18 -7.91 15.26
CA GLY A 70 -35.36 -8.54 14.25
C GLY A 70 -34.01 -8.78 14.92
N GLU A 71 -33.49 -10.00 14.82
CA GLU A 71 -32.12 -10.29 15.24
C GLU A 71 -31.19 -9.32 14.52
N GLU A 72 -30.67 -8.37 15.29
CA GLU A 72 -29.64 -7.44 14.85
C GLU A 72 -28.42 -8.27 14.45
N PRO A 73 -27.88 -8.12 13.23
CA PRO A 73 -26.68 -8.85 12.85
C PRO A 73 -25.58 -8.45 13.83
N THR A 74 -25.11 -9.42 14.61
CA THR A 74 -23.95 -9.25 15.50
C THR A 74 -22.85 -8.54 14.72
N PRO A 75 -22.26 -7.45 15.27
CA PRO A 75 -21.15 -6.76 14.64
C PRO A 75 -20.07 -7.78 14.27
N PRO A 76 -19.39 -7.64 13.12
CA PRO A 76 -18.33 -8.56 12.75
C PRO A 76 -17.32 -8.61 13.89
N GLU A 77 -16.96 -9.82 14.32
CA GLU A 77 -15.94 -10.06 15.35
C GLU A 77 -14.76 -9.13 15.07
N THR A 78 -14.61 -8.13 15.94
CA THR A 78 -13.46 -7.24 15.89
C THR A 78 -12.23 -8.10 15.97
N LEU A 79 -11.33 -7.98 14.98
CA LEU A 79 -10.03 -8.64 15.03
C LEU A 79 -9.42 -8.45 16.42
N PRO A 80 -8.71 -9.46 16.95
CA PRO A 80 -7.96 -9.26 18.18
C PRO A 80 -7.12 -7.98 18.05
N PRO A 81 -6.94 -7.22 19.15
CA PRO A 81 -6.16 -5.99 19.12
C PRO A 81 -4.81 -6.25 18.47
N MET A 82 -4.26 -5.26 17.78
CA MET A 82 -2.99 -5.41 17.07
C MET A 82 -1.85 -5.76 18.03
N THR A 83 -1.66 -7.03 18.30
CA THR A 83 -0.66 -7.57 19.22
C THR A 83 0.56 -8.03 18.43
N GLY A 84 1.72 -8.03 19.08
CA GLY A 84 3.00 -8.43 18.47
C GLY A 84 4.00 -7.28 18.40
N ASN A 85 5.28 -7.64 18.42
CA ASN A 85 6.37 -6.67 18.30
C ASN A 85 6.64 -6.41 16.82
N THR A 86 6.72 -5.13 16.45
CA THR A 86 7.19 -4.72 15.12
C THR A 86 8.52 -5.39 14.79
N PHE A 87 8.66 -5.88 13.56
CA PHE A 87 9.93 -6.39 13.06
C PHE A 87 10.96 -5.25 12.95
N VAL A 88 12.14 -5.48 13.53
CA VAL A 88 13.25 -4.52 13.51
C VAL A 88 14.45 -5.18 12.84
N ALA A 89 14.97 -4.54 11.80
CA ALA A 89 16.23 -4.91 11.18
C ALA A 89 17.37 -4.14 11.87
N TYR A 90 18.45 -4.82 12.26
CA TYR A 90 19.61 -4.23 12.92
C TYR A 90 20.86 -4.35 12.05
N ALA A 91 21.70 -3.30 12.04
CA ALA A 91 23.00 -3.35 11.38
C ALA A 91 24.05 -4.08 12.24
N PRO A 92 25.01 -4.82 11.64
CA PRO A 92 25.08 -5.17 10.22
C PRO A 92 23.93 -6.11 9.83
N TYR A 93 23.30 -5.83 8.69
CA TYR A 93 22.08 -6.53 8.27
C TYR A 93 22.33 -7.35 7.01
N ALA A 94 21.98 -8.63 7.06
CA ALA A 94 22.13 -9.56 5.95
C ALA A 94 20.95 -10.54 5.88
N PRO A 95 19.79 -10.12 5.34
CA PRO A 95 18.61 -10.97 5.25
C PRO A 95 18.87 -12.20 4.37
N ALA A 96 18.30 -13.33 4.79
CA ALA A 96 18.36 -14.58 4.05
C ALA A 96 17.46 -14.52 2.80
N VAL A 97 17.99 -14.96 1.67
CA VAL A 97 17.28 -15.22 0.41
C VAL A 97 17.54 -16.67 0.05
N GLY A 98 16.60 -17.54 0.40
CA GLY A 98 16.80 -18.99 0.36
C GLY A 98 17.95 -19.41 1.28
N THR A 99 19.06 -19.87 0.71
CA THR A 99 20.26 -20.31 1.45
C THR A 99 21.36 -19.25 1.55
N THR A 100 21.19 -18.09 0.92
CA THR A 100 22.22 -17.05 0.84
C THR A 100 21.85 -15.87 1.72
N ASN A 101 22.80 -15.28 2.43
CA ASN A 101 22.61 -14.00 3.10
C ASN A 101 23.14 -12.88 2.21
N VAL A 102 22.35 -11.85 2.00
CA VAL A 102 22.73 -10.70 1.14
C VAL A 102 22.90 -9.48 2.02
N SER A 103 24.08 -8.85 1.97
CA SER A 103 24.34 -7.62 2.73
C SER A 103 23.44 -6.48 2.26
N VAL A 104 22.81 -5.79 3.22
CA VAL A 104 21.95 -4.64 2.98
C VAL A 104 22.43 -3.49 3.84
N ASP A 105 22.73 -2.37 3.22
CA ASP A 105 22.97 -1.13 3.94
C ASP A 105 21.63 -0.53 4.41
N LEU A 106 21.43 -0.53 5.72
CA LEU A 106 20.29 0.13 6.36
C LEU A 106 20.44 1.66 6.40
N GLY A 107 21.67 2.17 6.22
CA GLY A 107 22.07 3.56 6.44
C GLY A 107 21.88 4.04 7.89
N ALA A 108 21.56 3.13 8.80
CA ALA A 108 21.29 3.37 10.22
C ALA A 108 21.58 2.08 11.01
N HIS A 109 21.68 2.19 12.33
CA HIS A 109 21.91 1.03 13.20
C HIS A 109 20.67 0.12 13.34
N LYS A 110 19.48 0.65 13.04
CA LYS A 110 18.23 -0.09 12.96
C LYS A 110 17.24 0.57 12.01
N ASN A 111 16.28 -0.20 11.48
CA ASN A 111 15.05 0.31 10.87
C ASN A 111 13.86 -0.46 11.43
N THR A 112 12.78 0.25 11.73
CA THR A 112 11.52 -0.37 12.14
C THR A 112 10.60 -0.49 10.93
N HIS A 113 10.03 -1.67 10.69
CA HIS A 113 9.08 -1.84 9.60
C HIS A 113 7.67 -1.39 10.03
N ASP A 114 7.57 -0.27 10.75
CA ASP A 114 6.33 0.35 11.21
C ASP A 114 6.17 1.73 10.58
N PHE A 115 5.19 1.84 9.70
CA PHE A 115 4.87 3.05 8.98
C PHE A 115 3.65 3.78 9.57
N SER A 116 3.24 3.36 10.76
CA SER A 116 2.13 3.94 11.52
C SER A 116 2.55 5.23 12.23
N GLY A 117 1.64 5.82 13.01
CA GLY A 117 1.93 6.99 13.86
C GLY A 117 1.62 8.32 13.19
N ASN A 118 2.14 9.42 13.75
CA ASN A 118 1.78 10.78 13.32
C ASN A 118 2.78 11.41 12.35
N ILE A 119 3.90 10.73 12.05
CA ILE A 119 4.92 11.20 11.12
C ILE A 119 5.08 10.15 10.01
N PRO A 120 5.07 10.51 8.70
CA PRO A 120 5.22 9.52 7.65
C PRO A 120 6.60 8.89 7.74
N PHE A 121 6.64 7.62 8.11
CA PHE A 121 7.83 6.77 8.05
C PHE A 121 9.04 7.27 8.86
N PHE A 122 8.91 8.29 9.70
CA PHE A 122 10.03 8.87 10.42
C PHE A 122 10.22 8.16 11.74
N ASN A 123 11.46 7.75 11.98
CA ASN A 123 11.88 7.12 13.21
C ASN A 123 12.66 8.13 14.05
N PRO A 124 12.05 8.67 15.12
CA PRO A 124 12.70 9.68 15.95
C PRO A 124 13.93 9.14 16.69
N GLU A 125 14.03 7.82 16.90
CA GLU A 125 15.17 7.21 17.60
C GLU A 125 16.45 7.22 16.76
N ILE A 126 16.32 7.21 15.43
CA ILE A 126 17.45 7.26 14.49
C ILE A 126 17.54 8.60 13.74
N GLY A 127 16.57 9.50 13.94
CA GLY A 127 16.54 10.84 13.35
C GLY A 127 16.31 10.86 11.82
N ARG A 128 15.74 9.80 11.25
CA ARG A 128 15.51 9.66 9.79
C ARG A 128 14.37 8.69 9.50
N SER A 129 14.03 8.56 8.22
CA SER A 129 12.99 7.64 7.79
C SER A 129 13.41 6.16 7.80
N ASP A 130 12.46 5.30 8.17
CA ASP A 130 12.52 3.83 8.22
C ASP A 130 12.22 3.14 6.87
N ILE A 131 11.91 3.91 5.81
CA ILE A 131 11.72 3.36 4.47
C ILE A 131 13.02 3.40 3.67
N ALA A 132 13.11 2.54 2.66
CA ALA A 132 14.24 2.52 1.74
C ALA A 132 14.12 3.63 0.69
N THR A 133 12.99 3.67 -0.04
CA THR A 133 12.76 4.63 -1.12
C THR A 133 11.27 4.95 -1.33
N ILE A 134 11.01 6.05 -2.03
CA ILE A 134 9.70 6.36 -2.62
C ILE A 134 9.86 6.54 -4.13
N ASN A 135 9.09 5.79 -4.93
CA ASN A 135 8.90 6.07 -6.35
C ASN A 135 7.75 7.06 -6.50
N VAL A 136 7.97 8.23 -7.09
CA VAL A 136 6.97 9.30 -7.16
C VAL A 136 7.19 10.20 -8.37
N TRP A 137 6.12 10.86 -8.83
CA TRP A 137 6.22 11.93 -9.82
C TRP A 137 6.55 13.26 -9.15
N ASN A 138 7.62 13.92 -9.60
CA ASN A 138 7.92 15.28 -9.19
C ASN A 138 7.37 16.28 -10.22
N SER A 139 6.31 16.99 -9.82
CA SER A 139 5.69 18.02 -10.66
C SER A 139 6.54 19.27 -10.88
N ALA A 140 7.52 19.55 -10.02
CA ALA A 140 8.40 20.71 -10.18
C ALA A 140 9.44 20.47 -11.29
N THR A 141 9.95 19.24 -11.40
CA THR A 141 10.92 18.83 -12.43
C THR A 141 10.26 18.21 -13.65
N GLY A 142 9.02 17.75 -13.53
CA GLY A 142 8.31 17.06 -14.61
C GLY A 142 8.90 15.68 -14.89
N SER A 143 9.43 14.99 -13.88
CA SER A 143 10.07 13.69 -14.03
C SER A 143 9.71 12.71 -12.91
N ALA A 144 9.91 11.42 -13.20
CA ALA A 144 9.89 10.39 -12.18
C ALA A 144 11.11 10.52 -11.27
N GLU A 145 10.91 10.30 -9.98
CA GLU A 145 11.97 10.37 -8.96
C GLU A 145 11.94 9.16 -8.03
N HIS A 146 13.13 8.75 -7.61
CA HIS A 146 13.38 7.75 -6.59
C HIS A 146 13.94 8.48 -5.37
N VAL A 147 13.06 8.91 -4.48
CA VAL A 147 13.47 9.62 -3.27
C VAL A 147 14.04 8.61 -2.28
N MET A 148 15.28 8.82 -1.84
CA MET A 148 15.91 7.97 -0.84
C MET A 148 15.29 8.24 0.53
N GLY A 149 14.93 7.20 1.27
CA GLY A 149 14.23 7.37 2.55
C GLY A 149 15.01 8.22 3.55
N HIS A 150 16.33 8.09 3.57
CA HIS A 150 17.19 8.87 4.47
C HIS A 150 17.26 10.36 4.18
N SER A 151 16.85 10.81 2.99
CA SER A 151 16.75 12.23 2.66
C SER A 151 15.37 12.81 2.97
N LEU A 152 14.41 12.00 3.42
CA LEU A 152 13.07 12.46 3.77
C LEU A 152 13.04 13.03 5.18
N THR A 153 12.37 14.18 5.30
CA THR A 153 11.94 14.73 6.57
C THR A 153 10.57 14.17 6.96
N ASP A 154 10.08 14.60 8.12
CA ASP A 154 8.73 14.35 8.61
C ASP A 154 7.59 14.90 7.70
N ALA A 155 7.91 15.75 6.73
CA ALA A 155 6.93 16.28 5.78
C ALA A 155 6.51 15.28 4.69
N GLY A 156 7.32 14.25 4.43
CA GLY A 156 7.12 13.31 3.32
C GLY A 156 7.38 13.94 1.95
N VAL A 157 6.58 13.57 0.94
CA VAL A 157 6.66 14.12 -0.42
C VAL A 157 5.43 14.96 -0.69
N SER A 158 5.64 16.27 -0.87
CA SER A 158 4.57 17.25 -1.01
C SER A 158 3.46 16.80 -1.97
N GLY A 159 2.25 16.66 -1.41
CA GLY A 159 1.03 16.31 -2.13
C GLY A 159 0.88 14.86 -2.57
N ARG A 160 1.88 13.98 -2.43
CA ARG A 160 1.75 12.53 -2.74
C ARG A 160 1.86 11.65 -1.52
N VAL A 161 2.71 12.03 -0.57
CA VAL A 161 3.00 11.29 0.64
C VAL A 161 3.04 12.27 1.80
N PHE A 162 2.00 12.27 2.64
CA PHE A 162 1.85 13.23 3.73
C PHE A 162 0.98 12.67 4.85
N LYS A 163 0.95 13.35 5.99
CA LYS A 163 0.01 13.01 7.08
C LYS A 163 -1.22 13.90 7.03
N GLN A 164 -2.38 13.29 7.26
CA GLN A 164 -3.64 14.00 7.42
C GLN A 164 -4.56 13.19 8.35
N ASP A 165 -5.15 13.84 9.35
CA ASP A 165 -6.15 13.26 10.27
C ASP A 165 -5.73 11.93 10.92
N GLY A 166 -4.43 11.79 11.23
CA GLY A 166 -3.87 10.55 11.82
C GLY A 166 -3.55 9.44 10.81
N TYR A 167 -3.63 9.71 9.51
CA TYR A 167 -3.30 8.76 8.44
C TYR A 167 -2.06 9.19 7.66
N THR A 168 -1.25 8.23 7.22
CA THR A 168 -0.32 8.39 6.10
C THR A 168 -1.10 8.31 4.79
N ALA A 169 -1.25 9.43 4.11
CA ALA A 169 -1.76 9.49 2.75
C ALA A 169 -0.67 9.07 1.77
N ILE A 170 -1.00 8.18 0.83
CA ILE A 170 -0.15 7.84 -0.32
C ILE A 170 -1.06 7.85 -1.55
N GLY A 171 -0.72 8.61 -2.57
CA GLY A 171 -1.57 8.71 -3.74
C GLY A 171 -0.93 9.33 -4.96
N VAL A 172 -1.69 9.26 -6.06
CA VAL A 172 -1.40 9.96 -7.31
C VAL A 172 -2.32 11.17 -7.41
N LYS A 173 -1.78 12.25 -7.98
CA LYS A 173 -2.55 13.46 -8.25
C LYS A 173 -2.98 13.54 -9.71
N ALA A 174 -4.05 14.29 -9.94
CA ALA A 174 -4.43 14.72 -11.26
C ALA A 174 -3.24 15.39 -11.97
N GLY A 175 -2.97 14.97 -13.20
CA GLY A 175 -1.83 15.45 -13.99
C GLY A 175 -0.47 14.86 -13.64
N ASP A 176 -0.37 13.92 -12.69
CA ASP A 176 0.89 13.21 -12.46
C ASP A 176 1.31 12.43 -13.71
N GLY A 177 2.60 12.51 -14.03
CA GLY A 177 3.21 11.76 -15.12
C GLY A 177 3.60 10.34 -14.71
N ILE A 178 4.27 9.66 -15.64
CA ILE A 178 4.59 8.24 -15.53
C ILE A 178 5.87 8.00 -14.73
N VAL A 179 5.80 7.03 -13.81
CA VAL A 179 6.88 6.59 -12.94
C VAL A 179 7.08 5.09 -13.13
N GLU A 180 8.21 4.70 -13.71
CA GLU A 180 8.49 3.31 -14.11
C GLU A 180 7.36 2.72 -14.96
N GLU A 181 7.15 3.29 -16.16
CA GLU A 181 6.17 2.85 -17.19
C GLU A 181 4.69 2.99 -16.83
N LYS A 182 4.34 3.28 -15.58
CA LYS A 182 2.96 3.36 -15.09
C LYS A 182 2.72 4.56 -14.19
N LEU A 183 1.46 4.86 -13.88
CA LEU A 183 1.16 5.81 -12.80
C LEU A 183 1.41 5.15 -11.45
N ARG A 184 2.25 5.77 -10.61
CA ARG A 184 2.44 5.32 -9.23
C ARG A 184 2.97 6.39 -8.29
N THR A 185 2.56 6.25 -7.04
CA THR A 185 3.33 6.65 -5.86
C THR A 185 3.49 5.41 -5.00
N GLN A 186 4.74 4.99 -4.73
CA GLN A 186 5.01 3.74 -4.01
C GLN A 186 6.11 3.93 -2.99
N VAL A 187 5.83 3.51 -1.75
CA VAL A 187 6.76 3.53 -0.63
C VAL A 187 7.31 2.13 -0.45
N ASN A 188 8.64 1.98 -0.49
CA ASN A 188 9.33 0.71 -0.39
C ASN A 188 10.04 0.58 0.96
N ALA A 189 9.75 -0.50 1.67
CA ALA A 189 10.47 -0.86 2.88
C ALA A 189 11.89 -1.34 2.58
N PHE A 190 12.74 -1.35 3.62
CA PHE A 190 13.96 -2.14 3.59
C PHE A 190 13.65 -3.63 3.38
N PRO A 191 14.62 -4.42 2.91
CA PRO A 191 14.41 -5.85 2.72
C PRO A 191 14.18 -6.64 4.02
N ILE A 192 13.46 -7.75 3.89
CA ILE A 192 13.13 -8.70 4.95
C ILE A 192 13.62 -10.10 4.59
N PRO A 193 13.97 -10.93 5.59
CA PRO A 193 14.47 -12.28 5.33
C PRO A 193 13.37 -13.23 4.86
N THR A 194 13.76 -14.22 4.08
CA THR A 194 12.99 -15.44 3.85
C THR A 194 13.18 -16.43 5.00
N ARG A 195 12.41 -17.51 4.99
CA ARG A 195 12.36 -18.59 6.01
C ARG A 195 11.99 -18.09 7.40
N LYS A 196 11.14 -17.07 7.43
CA LYS A 196 10.62 -16.40 8.62
C LYS A 196 9.11 -16.24 8.53
N HIS A 197 8.49 -16.10 9.69
CA HIS A 197 7.06 -15.99 9.84
C HIS A 197 6.71 -14.52 10.12
N PHE A 198 5.86 -13.93 9.29
CA PHE A 198 5.50 -12.51 9.39
C PHE A 198 3.99 -12.28 9.29
N GLU A 199 3.55 -11.17 9.87
CA GLU A 199 2.24 -10.58 9.60
C GLU A 199 2.36 -9.11 9.21
N TRP A 200 1.79 -8.74 8.07
CA TRP A 200 1.51 -7.34 7.74
C TRP A 200 0.17 -6.94 8.35
N GLN A 201 0.20 -5.91 9.18
CA GLN A 201 -0.93 -5.33 9.86
C GLN A 201 -1.26 -3.99 9.21
N MET A 202 -2.40 -3.91 8.52
CA MET A 202 -2.77 -2.73 7.75
C MET A 202 -4.18 -2.27 8.10
N LYS A 203 -4.32 -1.00 8.47
CA LYS A 203 -5.61 -0.34 8.65
C LYS A 203 -5.66 0.90 7.76
N PHE A 204 -6.59 0.94 6.83
CA PHE A 204 -6.63 2.00 5.81
C PHE A 204 -8.03 2.32 5.33
N LYS A 205 -8.19 3.49 4.69
CA LYS A 205 -9.37 3.83 3.89
C LYS A 205 -8.95 4.48 2.57
N PHE A 206 -9.90 4.65 1.66
CA PHE A 206 -9.67 5.27 0.36
C PHE A 206 -10.24 6.70 0.34
N GLY A 207 -9.73 7.53 -0.56
CA GLY A 207 -10.26 8.89 -0.75
C GLY A 207 -9.65 9.61 -1.94
N GLY A 208 -10.10 10.84 -2.14
CA GLY A 208 -9.49 11.81 -3.04
C GLY A 208 -8.31 12.51 -2.36
N ARG A 209 -8.09 13.80 -2.63
CA ARG A 209 -6.96 14.57 -2.09
C ARG A 209 -6.94 14.69 -0.57
N THR A 210 -8.13 14.73 0.03
CA THR A 210 -8.33 14.84 1.48
C THR A 210 -9.19 13.67 1.95
N THR A 211 -9.14 13.38 3.25
CA THR A 211 -9.98 12.35 3.88
C THR A 211 -11.49 12.61 3.78
N SER A 212 -11.89 13.84 3.47
CA SER A 212 -13.25 14.30 3.21
C SER A 212 -13.64 14.30 1.72
N THR A 213 -12.65 14.22 0.82
CA THR A 213 -12.90 14.11 -0.61
C THR A 213 -13.16 12.64 -0.94
N PRO A 214 -14.29 12.30 -1.57
CA PRO A 214 -14.60 10.90 -1.88
C PRO A 214 -13.59 10.32 -2.87
N TRP A 215 -13.42 9.00 -2.81
CA TRP A 215 -12.68 8.26 -3.82
C TRP A 215 -13.34 8.41 -5.20
N HIS A 216 -12.53 8.64 -6.24
CA HIS A 216 -13.02 8.66 -7.61
C HIS A 216 -13.22 7.24 -8.15
N MET A 217 -14.46 6.81 -8.30
CA MET A 217 -14.82 5.55 -8.95
C MET A 217 -14.51 5.60 -10.44
N ALA A 218 -13.86 4.56 -10.98
CA ALA A 218 -13.70 4.36 -12.43
C ALA A 218 -14.48 3.11 -12.86
N PRO A 219 -14.76 2.91 -14.15
CA PRO A 219 -15.23 1.63 -14.65
C PRO A 219 -14.29 0.48 -14.22
N VAL A 220 -14.88 -0.71 -14.05
CA VAL A 220 -14.16 -1.93 -13.66
C VAL A 220 -12.99 -2.16 -14.60
N SER A 221 -11.82 -2.46 -14.04
CA SER A 221 -10.58 -2.75 -14.77
C SER A 221 -9.95 -1.59 -15.55
N GLU A 222 -10.58 -0.40 -15.56
CA GLU A 222 -10.01 0.77 -16.23
C GLU A 222 -8.86 1.39 -15.41
N SER A 223 -8.98 1.39 -14.09
CA SER A 223 -7.96 1.94 -13.21
C SER A 223 -7.83 1.16 -11.90
N PRO A 224 -7.51 -0.13 -11.94
CA PRO A 224 -7.13 -0.87 -10.74
C PRO A 224 -5.78 -0.37 -10.21
N ALA A 225 -5.56 -0.53 -8.90
CA ALA A 225 -4.32 -0.16 -8.25
C ALA A 225 -3.79 -1.24 -7.32
N THR A 226 -2.50 -1.56 -7.41
CA THR A 226 -1.79 -2.33 -6.38
C THR A 226 -1.52 -1.41 -5.19
N ILE A 227 -1.98 -1.83 -4.02
CA ILE A 227 -1.90 -1.04 -2.78
C ILE A 227 -0.97 -1.63 -1.73
N TRP A 228 -0.68 -2.93 -1.83
CA TRP A 228 0.37 -3.62 -1.11
C TRP A 228 0.98 -4.71 -2.00
N GLN A 229 2.29 -4.91 -1.90
CA GLN A 229 2.94 -6.03 -2.56
C GLN A 229 4.21 -6.43 -1.79
N PHE A 230 4.48 -7.73 -1.78
CA PHE A 230 5.74 -8.33 -1.39
C PHE A 230 6.49 -8.70 -2.66
N LYS A 231 7.73 -8.22 -2.82
CA LYS A 231 8.46 -8.27 -4.10
C LYS A 231 9.96 -8.46 -3.92
N THR A 232 10.62 -8.88 -4.98
CA THR A 232 12.07 -8.93 -5.12
C THR A 232 12.44 -8.39 -6.50
N TYR A 233 13.72 -8.08 -6.72
CA TYR A 233 14.20 -7.59 -8.01
C TYR A 233 14.26 -8.70 -9.06
N GLY A 234 13.95 -8.36 -10.31
CA GLY A 234 14.00 -9.28 -11.45
C GLY A 234 12.74 -10.12 -11.67
N PHE A 235 11.76 -10.05 -10.76
CA PHE A 235 10.52 -10.81 -10.83
C PHE A 235 9.30 -9.90 -10.59
N GLY A 236 8.14 -10.30 -11.10
CA GLY A 236 6.87 -9.74 -10.62
C GLY A 236 6.62 -10.13 -9.15
N PRO A 237 5.82 -9.35 -8.39
CA PRO A 237 5.60 -9.60 -6.97
C PRO A 237 4.98 -10.99 -6.75
N PRO A 238 5.56 -11.87 -5.91
CA PRO A 238 4.96 -13.15 -5.55
C PRO A 238 3.63 -13.02 -4.84
N LEU A 239 3.40 -11.94 -4.09
CA LEU A 239 2.16 -11.71 -3.36
C LEU A 239 1.78 -10.24 -3.50
N LEU A 240 0.50 -9.96 -3.79
CA LEU A 240 0.00 -8.60 -3.89
C LEU A 240 -1.45 -8.48 -3.44
N MET A 241 -1.82 -7.27 -3.05
CA MET A 241 -3.18 -6.81 -2.84
C MET A 241 -3.43 -5.62 -3.75
N ALA A 242 -4.50 -5.71 -4.53
CA ALA A 242 -4.98 -4.67 -5.42
C ALA A 242 -6.41 -4.27 -5.06
N VAL A 243 -6.81 -3.09 -5.52
CA VAL A 243 -8.16 -2.55 -5.43
C VAL A 243 -8.65 -2.16 -6.82
N ASP A 244 -9.92 -2.42 -7.09
CA ASP A 244 -10.61 -2.00 -8.31
C ASP A 244 -12.08 -1.72 -7.97
N THR A 245 -12.83 -1.14 -8.90
CA THR A 245 -14.28 -1.05 -8.79
C THR A 245 -14.91 -2.43 -8.75
N ASP A 246 -15.88 -2.61 -7.86
CA ASP A 246 -16.61 -3.86 -7.73
C ASP A 246 -17.51 -4.07 -8.97
N PRO A 247 -17.37 -5.19 -9.70
CA PRO A 247 -18.21 -5.47 -10.86
C PRO A 247 -19.69 -5.61 -10.53
N ASP A 248 -20.03 -5.99 -9.30
CA ASP A 248 -21.41 -6.18 -8.88
C ASP A 248 -22.01 -4.89 -8.29
N ASN A 249 -21.19 -3.88 -8.01
CA ASN A 249 -21.63 -2.59 -7.50
C ASN A 249 -20.64 -1.45 -7.84
N ALA A 250 -20.99 -0.64 -8.85
CA ALA A 250 -20.15 0.48 -9.31
C ALA A 250 -19.90 1.60 -8.27
N GLY A 251 -20.59 1.60 -7.12
CA GLY A 251 -20.33 2.50 -6.00
C GLY A 251 -19.46 1.89 -4.90
N LYS A 252 -18.98 0.66 -5.06
CA LYS A 252 -18.13 -0.06 -4.11
C LYS A 252 -16.84 -0.51 -4.78
N LEU A 253 -15.85 -0.81 -3.94
CA LEU A 253 -14.57 -1.35 -4.34
C LEU A 253 -14.52 -2.86 -4.05
N ARG A 254 -13.61 -3.54 -4.74
CA ARG A 254 -13.25 -4.93 -4.47
C ARG A 254 -11.75 -5.01 -4.22
N LEU A 255 -11.36 -5.61 -3.09
CA LEU A 255 -9.98 -6.02 -2.88
C LEU A 255 -9.73 -7.34 -3.59
N SER A 256 -8.61 -7.43 -4.30
CA SER A 256 -8.17 -8.63 -4.99
C SER A 256 -6.78 -9.01 -4.47
N PHE A 257 -6.61 -10.27 -4.10
CA PHE A 257 -5.34 -10.82 -3.64
C PHE A 257 -4.84 -11.79 -4.70
N ALA A 258 -3.59 -11.64 -5.09
CA ALA A 258 -2.98 -12.47 -6.11
C ALA A 258 -1.63 -13.02 -5.69
N GLU A 259 -1.29 -14.17 -6.26
CA GLU A 259 0.00 -14.82 -6.13
C GLU A 259 0.73 -14.91 -7.48
N ARG A 260 2.06 -14.94 -7.45
CA ARG A 260 2.93 -15.27 -8.60
C ARG A 260 4.17 -15.99 -8.10
N VAL A 261 3.95 -17.09 -7.40
CA VAL A 261 5.05 -17.80 -6.75
C VAL A 261 5.88 -18.61 -7.74
N ASN A 262 5.23 -19.13 -8.79
CA ASN A 262 5.90 -19.58 -10.00
C ASN A 262 5.87 -18.43 -11.04
N PRO A 263 7.02 -17.80 -11.35
CA PRO A 263 7.06 -16.68 -12.29
C PRO A 263 6.66 -17.09 -13.72
N ASP A 264 6.81 -18.36 -14.09
CA ASP A 264 6.50 -18.88 -15.44
C ASP A 264 5.00 -19.01 -15.70
N LEU A 265 4.18 -19.10 -14.65
CA LEU A 265 2.73 -19.31 -14.75
C LEU A 265 1.91 -18.02 -14.73
N GLY A 266 2.57 -16.86 -14.64
CA GLY A 266 1.89 -15.59 -14.46
C GLY A 266 1.22 -15.44 -13.10
N GLY A 267 0.52 -14.33 -12.89
CA GLY A 267 -0.19 -14.06 -11.64
C GLY A 267 -1.58 -14.71 -11.59
N ASN A 268 -1.98 -15.24 -10.44
CA ASN A 268 -3.31 -15.81 -10.23
C ASN A 268 -4.01 -15.11 -9.06
N ASN A 269 -5.27 -14.71 -9.24
CA ASN A 269 -6.10 -14.26 -8.12
C ASN A 269 -6.43 -15.46 -7.22
N ILE A 270 -6.20 -15.30 -5.93
CA ILE A 270 -6.39 -16.35 -4.91
C ILE A 270 -7.53 -16.03 -3.95
N ALA A 271 -7.88 -14.75 -3.80
CA ALA A 271 -9.05 -14.31 -3.05
C ALA A 271 -9.58 -12.98 -3.57
N LEU A 272 -10.89 -12.79 -3.43
CA LEU A 272 -11.60 -11.56 -3.73
C LEU A 272 -12.44 -11.16 -2.51
N TYR A 273 -12.49 -9.86 -2.20
CA TYR A 273 -13.33 -9.31 -1.14
C TYR A 273 -14.12 -8.13 -1.71
N PRO A 274 -15.36 -8.36 -2.19
CA PRO A 274 -16.22 -7.34 -2.80
C PRO A 274 -16.90 -6.46 -1.73
N GLY A 275 -17.61 -5.43 -2.18
CA GLY A 275 -18.49 -4.59 -1.35
C GLY A 275 -17.77 -3.61 -0.43
N VAL A 276 -16.49 -3.31 -0.68
CA VAL A 276 -15.70 -2.38 0.13
C VAL A 276 -16.22 -0.96 -0.06
N ASP A 277 -16.60 -0.32 1.04
CA ASP A 277 -16.91 1.10 1.04
C ASP A 277 -15.60 1.90 1.07
N PRO A 278 -15.33 2.76 0.06
CA PRO A 278 -14.11 3.55 0.05
C PRO A 278 -13.94 4.44 1.28
N ASN A 279 -15.04 4.92 1.88
CA ASN A 279 -15.01 5.86 2.98
C ASN A 279 -14.84 5.20 4.35
N GLN A 280 -14.91 3.88 4.43
CA GLN A 280 -14.79 3.12 5.68
C GLN A 280 -13.38 2.56 5.86
N GLU A 281 -12.90 2.58 7.10
CA GLU A 281 -11.65 1.89 7.45
C GLU A 281 -11.80 0.39 7.20
N GLN A 282 -10.79 -0.18 6.54
CA GLN A 282 -10.58 -1.61 6.35
C GLN A 282 -9.42 -2.04 7.24
N ASP A 283 -9.55 -3.20 7.89
CA ASP A 283 -8.47 -3.87 8.63
C ASP A 283 -8.08 -5.14 7.87
N VAL A 284 -6.87 -5.15 7.32
CA VAL A 284 -6.31 -6.27 6.56
C VAL A 284 -5.10 -6.82 7.29
N ARG A 285 -5.13 -8.14 7.55
CA ARG A 285 -4.01 -8.92 8.07
C ARG A 285 -3.54 -9.88 7.00
N ILE A 286 -2.26 -9.82 6.68
CA ILE A 286 -1.62 -10.76 5.77
C ILE A 286 -0.55 -11.50 6.55
N GLU A 287 -0.77 -12.77 6.82
CA GLU A 287 0.12 -13.64 7.59
C GLU A 287 0.78 -14.64 6.64
N ALA A 288 2.11 -14.76 6.72
CA ALA A 288 2.86 -15.64 5.85
C ALA A 288 4.11 -16.20 6.53
N TYR A 289 4.33 -17.51 6.37
CA TYR A 289 5.69 -18.04 6.45
C TYR A 289 6.33 -17.90 5.07
N LEU A 290 7.40 -17.10 4.97
CA LEU A 290 8.09 -16.80 3.71
C LEU A 290 9.00 -17.97 3.33
N ASP A 291 8.64 -18.79 2.35
CA ASP A 291 9.43 -19.96 1.94
C ASP A 291 9.29 -20.23 0.45
N GLU A 292 10.44 -20.45 -0.19
CA GLU A 292 10.55 -20.71 -1.62
C GLU A 292 10.36 -22.18 -1.94
N ARG A 293 10.37 -23.05 -0.93
CA ARG A 293 10.37 -24.50 -1.08
C ARG A 293 8.96 -25.06 -1.08
N THR A 294 8.74 -26.06 -1.92
CA THR A 294 7.53 -26.89 -1.86
C THR A 294 7.48 -27.71 -0.56
N PRO A 295 6.32 -28.23 -0.15
CA PRO A 295 6.23 -29.16 0.99
C PRO A 295 7.14 -30.39 0.82
N ALA A 296 7.27 -30.92 -0.42
CA ALA A 296 8.16 -32.05 -0.72
C ALA A 296 9.65 -31.74 -0.51
N GLN A 297 10.04 -30.47 -0.55
CA GLN A 297 11.40 -29.99 -0.25
C GLN A 297 11.57 -29.56 1.22
N GLY A 298 10.58 -29.86 2.08
CA GLY A 298 10.56 -29.43 3.47
C GLY A 298 10.20 -27.95 3.67
N GLY A 299 9.50 -27.34 2.71
CA GLY A 299 9.01 -25.98 2.80
C GLY A 299 7.90 -25.83 3.83
N ARG A 300 7.95 -24.72 4.59
CA ARG A 300 6.96 -24.38 5.63
C ARG A 300 6.00 -23.27 5.19
N GLY A 301 6.07 -22.86 3.93
CA GLY A 301 5.30 -21.74 3.40
C GLY A 301 3.80 -21.90 3.62
N PHE A 302 3.18 -20.87 4.17
CA PHE A 302 1.74 -20.76 4.24
C PHE A 302 1.35 -19.30 4.04
N PHE A 303 0.11 -19.08 3.62
CA PHE A 303 -0.43 -17.76 3.39
C PHE A 303 -1.86 -17.66 3.90
N LYS A 304 -2.12 -16.65 4.71
CA LYS A 304 -3.42 -16.38 5.30
C LYS A 304 -3.76 -14.90 5.18
N ILE A 305 -4.97 -14.61 4.76
CA ILE A 305 -5.49 -13.26 4.60
C ILE A 305 -6.77 -13.14 5.41
N THR A 306 -6.82 -12.10 6.24
CA THR A 306 -8.01 -11.72 7.01
C THR A 306 -8.39 -10.29 6.67
N VAL A 307 -9.67 -10.06 6.36
CA VAL A 307 -10.22 -8.73 6.07
C VAL A 307 -11.40 -8.49 7.02
N ASN A 308 -11.32 -7.44 7.83
CA ASN A 308 -12.34 -7.04 8.82
C ASN A 308 -12.81 -8.22 9.70
N GLY A 309 -11.88 -9.01 10.23
CA GLY A 309 -12.20 -10.17 11.08
C GLY A 309 -12.42 -11.47 10.29
N LYS A 310 -12.76 -11.39 9.00
CA LYS A 310 -13.09 -12.56 8.20
C LYS A 310 -11.85 -13.13 7.50
N VAL A 311 -11.55 -14.40 7.73
CA VAL A 311 -10.54 -15.13 6.95
C VAL A 311 -11.06 -15.33 5.53
N VAL A 312 -10.39 -14.75 4.54
CA VAL A 312 -10.76 -14.83 3.11
C VAL A 312 -9.85 -15.78 2.34
N PHE A 313 -8.68 -16.10 2.88
CA PHE A 313 -7.74 -17.07 2.33
C PHE A 313 -6.91 -17.69 3.44
N ASN A 314 -6.66 -19.01 3.36
CA ASN A 314 -5.77 -19.72 4.28
C ASN A 314 -5.29 -21.02 3.63
N LYS A 315 -4.01 -21.09 3.26
CA LYS A 315 -3.47 -22.27 2.56
C LYS A 315 -1.98 -22.47 2.83
N GLN A 316 -1.57 -23.73 2.92
CA GLN A 316 -0.16 -24.13 2.82
C GLN A 316 0.30 -24.00 1.36
N MET A 317 1.31 -23.17 1.10
CA MET A 317 1.81 -22.87 -0.24
C MET A 317 3.18 -22.20 -0.17
N GLN A 318 3.96 -22.29 -1.24
CA GLN A 318 5.12 -21.41 -1.38
C GLN A 318 4.65 -19.95 -1.35
N THR A 319 5.49 -19.06 -0.84
CA THR A 319 5.16 -17.62 -0.68
C THR A 319 6.26 -16.71 -1.21
N THR A 320 7.41 -17.28 -1.56
CA THR A 320 8.52 -16.63 -2.27
C THR A 320 8.87 -17.43 -3.53
N GLN A 321 9.50 -16.77 -4.49
CA GLN A 321 9.84 -17.37 -5.79
C GLN A 321 11.15 -18.14 -5.71
N THR A 322 11.17 -19.34 -6.30
CA THR A 322 12.42 -20.07 -6.53
C THR A 322 13.32 -19.29 -7.49
N GLY A 323 14.62 -19.22 -7.19
CA GLY A 323 15.61 -18.55 -8.04
C GLY A 323 15.80 -17.06 -7.78
N ALA A 324 15.08 -16.47 -6.82
CA ALA A 324 15.35 -15.12 -6.37
C ALA A 324 16.77 -15.02 -5.78
N THR A 325 17.56 -14.08 -6.29
CA THR A 325 18.92 -13.77 -5.80
C THR A 325 18.98 -12.45 -5.04
N SER A 326 17.92 -11.64 -5.14
CA SER A 326 17.81 -10.36 -4.46
C SER A 326 16.92 -10.46 -3.22
N PRO A 327 17.20 -9.67 -2.17
CA PRO A 327 16.35 -9.58 -1.00
C PRO A 327 14.92 -9.20 -1.35
N TYR A 328 13.97 -9.76 -0.61
CA TYR A 328 12.58 -9.37 -0.71
C TYR A 328 12.32 -8.12 0.11
N ASN A 329 11.49 -7.22 -0.38
CA ASN A 329 10.91 -6.15 0.42
C ASN A 329 9.39 -6.13 0.26
N TRP A 330 8.74 -5.25 1.01
CA TRP A 330 7.33 -4.95 0.81
C TRP A 330 7.16 -3.48 0.48
N SER A 331 6.10 -3.16 -0.25
CA SER A 331 5.76 -1.80 -0.59
C SER A 331 4.28 -1.55 -0.44
N ILE A 332 3.93 -0.34 -0.03
CA ILE A 332 2.56 0.18 0.00
C ILE A 332 2.44 1.41 -0.87
N GLY A 333 1.25 1.69 -1.35
CA GLY A 333 0.97 2.95 -2.03
C GLY A 333 -0.17 2.86 -3.02
N MET A 334 -0.03 3.58 -4.12
CA MET A 334 -1.03 3.65 -5.18
C MET A 334 -0.31 3.40 -6.50
N TYR A 335 -0.27 2.14 -6.95
CA TYR A 335 0.34 1.75 -8.21
C TYR A 335 -0.74 1.34 -9.22
N LEU A 336 -1.10 2.24 -10.12
CA LEU A 336 -2.17 2.02 -11.11
C LEU A 336 -1.59 1.36 -12.38
N PHE A 337 -1.44 0.05 -12.32
CA PHE A 337 -0.75 -0.76 -13.33
C PHE A 337 -1.45 -0.82 -14.70
N ALA A 338 -2.72 -0.43 -14.78
CA ALA A 338 -3.44 -0.28 -16.04
C ALA A 338 -3.22 1.10 -16.71
N ASN A 339 -2.81 2.12 -15.95
CA ASN A 339 -2.79 3.49 -16.44
C ASN A 339 -1.37 3.90 -16.88
N THR A 340 -1.27 4.32 -18.14
CA THR A 340 -0.07 4.91 -18.77
C THR A 340 -0.28 6.38 -19.16
N ASN A 341 -1.50 6.88 -18.94
CA ASN A 341 -2.02 8.24 -19.08
C ASN A 341 -2.00 9.05 -17.76
N PRO A 342 -1.65 10.35 -17.65
CA PRO A 342 -2.06 11.16 -16.50
C PRO A 342 -3.57 11.10 -16.27
N LEU A 343 -3.99 11.08 -15.01
CA LEU A 343 -5.42 11.07 -14.63
C LEU A 343 -5.95 12.50 -14.48
N PRO A 344 -7.25 12.74 -14.71
CA PRO A 344 -7.89 14.02 -14.42
C PRO A 344 -8.37 14.16 -12.97
N TYR A 345 -8.06 13.19 -12.10
CA TYR A 345 -8.52 13.12 -10.72
C TYR A 345 -7.42 12.58 -9.78
N ASP A 346 -7.62 12.86 -8.49
CA ASP A 346 -6.76 12.40 -7.40
C ASP A 346 -7.23 11.03 -6.88
N ARG A 347 -6.27 10.16 -6.50
CA ARG A 347 -6.57 8.89 -5.82
C ARG A 347 -5.56 8.60 -4.73
N PHE A 348 -6.07 8.43 -3.52
CA PHE A 348 -5.28 8.21 -2.32
C PHE A 348 -5.76 7.01 -1.53
N ILE A 349 -4.80 6.35 -0.90
CA ILE A 349 -5.01 5.44 0.21
C ILE A 349 -4.46 6.10 1.47
N TYR A 350 -5.22 6.01 2.55
CA TYR A 350 -4.92 6.61 3.84
C TYR A 350 -4.66 5.50 4.86
N PHE A 351 -3.40 5.25 5.21
CA PHE A 351 -3.00 4.24 6.19
C PHE A 351 -2.95 4.82 7.60
N LYS A 352 -3.80 4.31 8.49
CA LYS A 352 -3.72 4.55 9.93
C LYS A 352 -2.67 3.64 10.58
N THR A 353 -2.57 2.42 10.06
CA THR A 353 -1.56 1.44 10.45
C THR A 353 -1.03 0.76 9.19
N ALA A 354 0.28 0.61 9.13
CA ALA A 354 0.96 -0.20 8.14
C ALA A 354 2.28 -0.68 8.75
N ARG A 355 2.28 -1.86 9.37
CA ARG A 355 3.47 -2.39 10.04
C ARG A 355 3.66 -3.88 9.79
N LEU A 356 4.90 -4.31 9.86
CA LEU A 356 5.30 -5.70 9.79
C LEU A 356 5.63 -6.22 11.19
N VAL A 357 5.10 -7.38 11.54
CA VAL A 357 5.37 -8.09 12.79
C VAL A 357 6.07 -9.41 12.46
N GLU A 358 7.14 -9.73 13.18
CA GLU A 358 7.74 -11.07 13.13
C GLU A 358 7.02 -11.97 14.15
N LEU A 359 6.54 -13.11 13.65
CA LEU A 359 5.85 -14.13 14.44
C LEU A 359 6.81 -15.28 14.75
N SER A 360 6.52 -15.99 15.85
CA SER A 360 7.30 -17.16 16.29
C SER A 360 7.16 -18.36 15.37
#